data_AF-A0A7X4ASR0-F1
#
_entry.id   AF-A0A7X4ASR0-F1
#
_cell.length_a   1.000
_cell.length_b   1.000
_cell.length_c   1.000
_cell.angle_alpha   90.00
_cell.angle_beta   90.00
_cell.angle_gamma   90.00
#
_symmetry.space_group_name_H-M   'P 1'
#
loop_
_entity.id
_entity.type
_entity.pdbx_description
1 polymer ?
#
loop_
_entity_poly.entity_id
_entity_poly.type
_entity_poly.pdbx_seq_one_letter_code
_entity_poly.pdbx_strand_id
1 'polypeptide(L)'
;MNKLAGRLLARTNLNSETFSGWLPVVYTAFIFLLALALSYGIAPGQLLPGHSPAEAAVLEATSTFPDPFENFLYWPYHLGVYLLRFVVSDGVLAARIFSSASALLVAGTFLLLLRRRFGVLISLAGTSLLVLNSWMLQLARAGTPEMTSLAFLLVLAACLTLMKDYGHSLQLKLAALTAAVLNWFTPLAPWLITALFLHIFYRHRVLRRLLSSRLKLSLVITYIVLAAVMFLSFSYDQQAVFVAWGIPEAVESVRQVGDNFLQTLKSLVWQAPYNASRWLGRLPLLDVFIAAMIPFGLYFARQQPLLRVGKAYLGFGALGLLVIAGLNAGIKTQGVEMLLPLIIIVAVVGLHEFADHWKKVFPFNPLARAIGIMIIVILVNMSLFYQVRRYFAAWIQHPQTQEIYSLQQPEG
;
A
#
# COMPACT_ATOMS: atom_id res chain seq x y z
N MET A 1 -26.93 -20.79 -26.36
CA MET A 1 -26.43 -19.40 -26.26
C MET A 1 -27.31 -18.48 -25.40
N ASN A 2 -28.63 -18.67 -25.29
CA ASN A 2 -29.53 -17.77 -24.54
C ASN A 2 -29.36 -17.73 -23.00
N LYS A 3 -28.86 -18.80 -22.35
CA LYS A 3 -28.58 -18.81 -20.90
C LYS A 3 -27.35 -17.96 -20.49
N LEU A 4 -26.45 -17.67 -21.43
CA LEU A 4 -25.24 -16.86 -21.18
C LEU A 4 -25.52 -15.36 -21.36
N ALA A 5 -26.37 -15.00 -22.32
CA ALA A 5 -26.85 -13.63 -22.50
C ALA A 5 -27.70 -13.16 -21.30
N GLY A 6 -28.58 -14.02 -20.78
CA GLY A 6 -29.38 -13.71 -19.58
C GLY A 6 -28.55 -13.49 -18.31
N ARG A 7 -27.42 -14.19 -18.14
CA ARG A 7 -26.50 -13.98 -17.01
C ARG A 7 -25.60 -12.76 -17.16
N LEU A 8 -25.35 -12.30 -18.39
CA LEU A 8 -24.61 -11.07 -18.65
C LEU A 8 -25.49 -9.84 -18.42
N LEU A 9 -26.76 -9.89 -18.83
CA LEU A 9 -27.74 -8.81 -18.62
C LEU A 9 -28.19 -8.69 -17.15
N ALA A 10 -28.31 -9.80 -16.43
CA ALA A 10 -28.62 -9.77 -14.99
C ALA A 10 -27.48 -9.20 -14.13
N ARG A 11 -26.24 -9.12 -14.66
CA ARG A 11 -25.09 -8.55 -13.94
C ARG A 11 -24.90 -7.05 -14.17
N THR A 12 -25.53 -6.49 -15.20
CA THR A 12 -25.47 -5.06 -15.51
C THR A 12 -26.62 -4.26 -14.89
N ASN A 13 -27.73 -4.91 -14.52
CA ASN A 13 -28.93 -4.26 -14.00
C ASN A 13 -29.02 -4.10 -12.47
N LEU A 14 -27.97 -4.41 -11.70
CA LEU A 14 -27.91 -4.10 -10.26
C LEU A 14 -27.29 -2.72 -9.96
N ASN A 15 -26.98 -1.92 -11.00
CA ASN A 15 -26.32 -0.61 -10.87
C ASN A 15 -27.22 0.60 -11.14
N SER A 16 -28.53 0.42 -11.39
CA SER A 16 -29.40 1.53 -11.80
C SER A 16 -30.32 2.08 -10.72
N GLU A 17 -30.31 1.57 -9.49
CA GLU A 17 -31.04 2.22 -8.40
C GLU A 17 -30.15 3.16 -7.56
N THR A 18 -30.26 4.43 -7.93
CA THR A 18 -30.34 5.61 -7.04
C THR A 18 -29.15 5.98 -6.16
N PHE A 19 -28.08 6.44 -6.81
CA PHE A 19 -27.34 7.63 -6.37
C PHE A 19 -27.08 8.53 -7.60
N SER A 20 -28.15 9.06 -8.20
CA SER A 20 -28.08 10.01 -9.33
C SER A 20 -27.63 11.43 -8.91
N GLY A 21 -27.33 11.65 -7.64
CA GLY A 21 -26.56 12.81 -7.22
C GLY A 21 -25.10 12.59 -7.59
N TRP A 22 -24.60 13.24 -8.63
CA TRP A 22 -23.16 13.40 -8.82
C TRP A 22 -22.53 14.21 -7.66
N LEU A 23 -23.35 14.96 -6.93
CA LEU A 23 -22.97 15.83 -5.82
C LEU A 23 -22.16 15.12 -4.71
N PRO A 24 -22.62 14.00 -4.10
CA PRO A 24 -21.84 13.32 -3.06
C PRO A 24 -20.51 12.75 -3.59
N VAL A 25 -20.46 12.33 -4.86
CA VAL A 25 -19.21 11.88 -5.50
C VAL A 25 -18.25 13.04 -5.70
N VAL A 26 -18.74 14.19 -6.17
CA VAL A 26 -17.96 15.42 -6.33
C VAL A 26 -17.49 15.96 -4.98
N TYR A 27 -18.34 16.01 -3.96
CA TYR A 27 -17.96 16.45 -2.61
C TYR A 27 -16.93 15.51 -1.98
N THR A 28 -17.11 14.20 -2.13
CA THR A 28 -16.17 13.24 -1.55
C THR A 28 -14.86 13.23 -2.34
N ALA A 29 -14.88 13.40 -3.65
CA ALA A 29 -13.68 13.60 -4.47
C ALA A 29 -12.99 14.93 -4.17
N PHE A 30 -13.73 16.00 -3.94
CA PHE A 30 -13.20 17.31 -3.53
C PHE A 30 -12.58 17.24 -2.14
N ILE A 31 -13.24 16.61 -1.16
CA ILE A 31 -12.69 16.38 0.19
C ILE A 31 -11.47 15.48 0.11
N PHE A 32 -11.48 14.45 -0.73
CA PHE A 32 -10.33 13.58 -0.96
C PHE A 32 -9.15 14.33 -1.57
N LEU A 33 -9.39 15.13 -2.62
CA LEU A 33 -8.38 15.95 -3.28
C LEU A 33 -7.87 17.08 -2.39
N LEU A 34 -8.74 17.69 -1.58
CA LEU A 34 -8.40 18.69 -0.59
C LEU A 34 -7.59 18.05 0.54
N ALA A 35 -7.97 16.87 1.00
CA ALA A 35 -7.22 16.15 2.02
C ALA A 35 -5.87 15.67 1.49
N LEU A 36 -5.77 15.29 0.21
CA LEU A 36 -4.50 15.05 -0.47
C LEU A 36 -3.66 16.33 -0.58
N ALA A 37 -4.25 17.43 -1.03
CA ALA A 37 -3.56 18.71 -1.18
C ALA A 37 -3.12 19.30 0.16
N LEU A 38 -3.90 19.14 1.22
CA LEU A 38 -3.53 19.58 2.57
C LEU A 38 -2.55 18.62 3.24
N SER A 39 -2.69 17.31 3.01
CA SER A 39 -1.81 16.32 3.65
C SER A 39 -0.41 16.28 3.02
N TYR A 40 -0.30 16.54 1.72
CA TYR A 40 0.95 16.45 0.97
C TYR A 40 1.45 17.80 0.45
N GLY A 41 0.62 18.85 0.45
CA GLY A 41 0.93 20.18 -0.05
C GLY A 41 1.10 21.25 1.02
N ILE A 42 0.81 21.00 2.31
CA ILE A 42 1.34 21.83 3.40
C ILE A 42 2.83 21.52 3.48
N ALA A 43 3.56 22.23 2.62
CA ALA A 43 4.97 22.12 2.26
C ALA A 43 5.74 21.00 2.98
N PRO A 44 6.19 19.95 2.27
CA PRO A 44 7.00 18.87 2.85
C PRO A 44 8.21 19.36 3.68
N GLY A 45 8.67 20.60 3.51
CA GLY A 45 9.70 21.25 4.33
C GLY A 45 9.24 22.04 5.57
N GLN A 46 7.95 22.34 5.75
CA GLN A 46 7.49 23.29 6.79
C GLN A 46 7.04 22.65 8.10
N LEU A 47 6.71 21.35 8.13
CA LEU A 47 6.21 20.71 9.35
C LEU A 47 7.29 20.54 10.42
N LEU A 48 8.50 20.16 10.01
CA LEU A 48 9.71 20.19 10.86
C LEU A 48 10.88 20.65 9.98
N PRO A 49 11.68 21.64 10.42
CA PRO A 49 12.69 22.28 9.59
C PRO A 49 13.92 21.42 9.32
N GLY A 50 14.19 20.37 10.10
CA GLY A 50 15.30 19.46 9.85
C GLY A 50 14.91 18.18 9.11
N HIS A 51 15.86 17.27 9.02
CA HIS A 51 15.72 15.98 8.38
C HIS A 51 16.05 14.83 9.34
N SER A 52 15.54 13.64 9.05
CA SER A 52 15.82 12.44 9.85
C SER A 52 17.10 11.73 9.39
N PRO A 53 17.70 10.85 10.20
CA PRO A 53 18.83 10.01 9.77
C PRO A 53 18.52 9.16 8.53
N ALA A 54 17.27 8.73 8.36
CA ALA A 54 16.86 7.99 7.17
C ALA A 54 16.82 8.88 5.91
N GLU A 55 16.43 10.15 6.04
CA GLU A 55 16.49 11.12 4.95
C GLU A 55 17.96 11.46 4.62
N ALA A 56 18.83 11.59 5.62
CA ALA A 56 20.26 11.79 5.41
C ALA A 56 20.89 10.66 4.58
N ALA A 57 20.57 9.40 4.92
CA ALA A 57 21.04 8.24 4.15
C ALA A 57 20.58 8.27 2.68
N VAL A 58 19.35 8.76 2.41
CA VAL A 58 18.87 8.96 1.05
C VAL A 58 19.65 10.06 0.32
N LEU A 59 20.00 11.16 1.00
CA LEU A 59 20.79 12.24 0.39
C LEU A 59 22.19 11.76 0.00
N GLU A 60 22.81 10.97 0.86
CA GLU A 60 24.12 10.36 0.61
C GLU A 60 24.04 9.43 -0.61
N ALA A 61 23.07 8.51 -0.62
CA ALA A 61 22.85 7.56 -1.72
C ALA A 61 22.43 8.22 -3.06
N THR A 62 22.03 9.49 -3.04
CA THR A 62 21.60 10.26 -4.23
C THR A 62 22.51 11.44 -4.54
N SER A 63 23.65 11.54 -3.88
CA SER A 63 24.67 12.57 -4.14
C SER A 63 25.36 12.37 -5.49
N THR A 64 25.48 11.12 -5.92
CA THR A 64 25.98 10.69 -7.23
C THR A 64 24.91 9.85 -7.94
N PHE A 65 25.19 9.47 -9.19
CA PHE A 65 24.29 8.58 -9.93
C PHE A 65 24.15 7.24 -9.18
N PRO A 66 22.94 6.80 -8.83
CA PRO A 66 22.75 5.58 -8.06
C PRO A 66 22.95 4.36 -8.95
N ASP A 67 24.11 3.71 -8.83
CA ASP A 67 24.39 2.44 -9.50
C ASP A 67 23.48 1.33 -8.91
N PRO A 68 22.68 0.60 -9.72
CA PRO A 68 21.82 -0.48 -9.24
C PRO A 68 22.57 -1.68 -8.63
N PHE A 69 23.88 -1.81 -8.85
CA PHE A 69 24.70 -2.88 -8.29
C PHE A 69 25.23 -2.53 -6.89
N GLU A 70 25.63 -1.27 -6.68
CA GLU A 70 26.13 -0.78 -5.38
C GLU A 70 24.96 -0.38 -4.46
N ASN A 71 23.93 0.26 -5.02
CA ASN A 71 22.76 0.74 -4.29
C ASN A 71 21.51 -0.03 -4.73
N PHE A 72 21.58 -1.36 -4.61
CA PHE A 72 20.51 -2.27 -5.04
C PHE A 72 19.17 -1.96 -4.36
N LEU A 73 19.18 -1.74 -3.05
CA LEU A 73 17.96 -1.53 -2.29
C LEU A 73 17.34 -0.16 -2.64
N TYR A 74 16.07 -0.20 -3.02
CA TYR A 74 15.28 0.97 -3.41
C TYR A 74 15.84 1.77 -4.59
N TRP A 75 16.63 1.14 -5.45
CA TRP A 75 17.23 1.81 -6.61
C TRP A 75 16.27 2.72 -7.42
N PRO A 76 15.03 2.32 -7.75
CA PRO A 76 14.10 3.20 -8.47
C PRO A 76 13.77 4.51 -7.75
N TYR A 77 13.71 4.47 -6.42
CA TYR A 77 13.48 5.65 -5.60
C TYR A 77 14.69 6.57 -5.65
N HIS A 78 15.90 6.03 -5.43
CA HIS A 78 17.14 6.82 -5.50
C HIS A 78 17.32 7.46 -6.87
N LEU A 79 17.06 6.72 -7.96
CA LEU A 79 17.10 7.29 -9.31
C LEU A 79 16.09 8.41 -9.48
N GLY A 80 14.86 8.23 -9.00
CA GLY A 80 13.82 9.26 -9.06
C GLY A 80 14.19 10.54 -8.31
N VAL A 81 14.75 10.41 -7.11
CA VAL A 81 15.23 11.54 -6.31
C VAL A 81 16.43 12.21 -6.97
N TYR A 82 17.43 11.44 -7.43
CA TYR A 82 18.59 11.95 -8.16
C TYR A 82 18.17 12.78 -9.38
N LEU A 83 17.23 12.28 -10.18
CA LEU A 83 16.70 13.02 -11.33
C LEU A 83 15.94 14.28 -10.92
N LEU A 84 15.20 14.25 -9.81
CA LEU A 84 14.45 15.42 -9.34
C LEU A 84 15.37 16.52 -8.80
N ARG A 85 16.57 16.19 -8.31
CA ARG A 85 17.59 17.14 -7.87
C ARG A 85 18.12 18.06 -8.99
N PHE A 86 17.93 17.70 -10.27
CA PHE A 86 18.22 18.61 -11.38
C PHE A 86 17.26 19.81 -11.45
N VAL A 87 16.08 19.71 -10.82
CA VAL A 87 15.06 20.76 -10.82
C VAL A 87 14.89 21.37 -9.42
N VAL A 88 15.09 20.59 -8.36
CA VAL A 88 14.95 21.00 -6.96
C VAL A 88 16.31 20.99 -6.29
N SER A 89 16.84 22.16 -5.95
CA SER A 89 18.19 22.31 -5.36
C SER A 89 18.31 21.66 -3.97
N ASP A 90 17.26 21.74 -3.16
CA ASP A 90 17.22 21.09 -1.86
C ASP A 90 16.93 19.59 -2.01
N GLY A 91 17.95 18.77 -1.73
CA GLY A 91 17.86 17.31 -1.81
C GLY A 91 16.81 16.69 -0.88
N VAL A 92 16.60 17.25 0.33
CA VAL A 92 15.58 16.75 1.26
C VAL A 92 14.21 17.02 0.69
N LEU A 93 13.99 18.24 0.20
CA LEU A 93 12.75 18.61 -0.44
C LEU A 93 12.47 17.74 -1.68
N ALA A 94 13.49 17.47 -2.50
CA ALA A 94 13.37 16.57 -3.66
C ALA A 94 12.92 15.17 -3.22
N ALA A 95 13.57 14.59 -2.21
CA ALA A 95 13.19 13.28 -1.66
C ALA A 95 11.73 13.26 -1.17
N ARG A 96 11.34 14.26 -0.37
CA ARG A 96 9.97 14.37 0.16
C ARG A 96 8.91 14.59 -0.93
N ILE A 97 9.21 15.39 -1.96
CA ILE A 97 8.34 15.57 -3.13
C ILE A 97 8.13 14.25 -3.86
N PHE A 98 9.20 13.47 -4.07
CA PHE A 98 9.11 12.19 -4.75
C PHE A 98 8.28 11.17 -3.96
N SER A 99 8.48 11.08 -2.64
CA SER A 99 7.64 10.25 -1.75
C SER A 99 6.18 10.69 -1.74
N SER A 100 5.91 12.00 -1.70
CA SER A 100 4.56 12.55 -1.77
C SER A 100 3.89 12.29 -3.12
N ALA A 101 4.63 12.39 -4.23
CA ALA A 101 4.10 12.03 -5.56
C ALA A 101 3.75 10.53 -5.63
N SER A 102 4.59 9.67 -5.04
CA SER A 102 4.30 8.25 -4.88
C SER A 102 3.05 8.00 -4.03
N ALA A 103 2.80 8.85 -3.03
CA ALA A 103 1.56 8.84 -2.26
C ALA A 103 0.31 9.08 -3.10
N LEU A 104 0.36 10.06 -4.00
CA LEU A 104 -0.74 10.35 -4.94
C LEU A 104 -1.02 9.12 -5.82
N LEU A 105 0.05 8.46 -6.28
CA LEU A 105 -0.05 7.25 -7.11
C LEU A 105 -0.68 6.09 -6.34
N VAL A 106 -0.27 5.86 -5.08
CA VAL A 106 -0.93 4.90 -4.18
C VAL A 106 -2.42 5.23 -4.04
N ALA A 107 -2.74 6.48 -3.70
CA ALA A 107 -4.11 6.92 -3.46
C ALA A 107 -5.02 6.68 -4.69
N GLY A 108 -4.55 7.08 -5.88
CA GLY A 108 -5.27 6.90 -7.13
C GLY A 108 -5.44 5.43 -7.52
N THR A 109 -4.37 4.64 -7.47
CA THR A 109 -4.43 3.20 -7.81
C THR A 109 -5.28 2.40 -6.82
N PHE A 110 -5.22 2.73 -5.54
CA PHE A 110 -6.05 2.11 -4.51
C PHE A 110 -7.53 2.44 -4.70
N LEU A 111 -7.88 3.71 -4.99
CA LEU A 111 -9.24 4.10 -5.34
C LEU A 111 -9.76 3.36 -6.57
N LEU A 112 -8.95 3.23 -7.61
CA LEU A 112 -9.30 2.46 -8.82
C LEU A 112 -9.56 0.98 -8.49
N LEU A 113 -8.74 0.38 -7.64
CA LEU A 113 -8.90 -1.00 -7.18
C LEU A 113 -10.20 -1.19 -6.40
N LEU A 114 -10.51 -0.32 -5.44
CA LEU A 114 -11.72 -0.41 -4.64
C LEU A 114 -12.97 -0.11 -5.47
N ARG A 115 -12.95 0.94 -6.32
CA ARG A 115 -14.12 1.40 -7.09
C ARG A 115 -14.67 0.34 -8.02
N ARG A 116 -13.81 -0.55 -8.50
CA ARG A 116 -14.20 -1.71 -9.32
C ARG A 116 -15.04 -2.75 -8.57
N ARG A 117 -15.02 -2.73 -7.24
CA ARG A 117 -15.55 -3.82 -6.42
C ARG A 117 -16.64 -3.37 -5.45
N PHE A 118 -16.49 -2.22 -4.80
CA PHE A 118 -17.33 -1.85 -3.65
C PHE A 118 -18.26 -0.65 -3.90
N GLY A 119 -18.32 -0.14 -5.14
CA GLY A 119 -19.05 1.09 -5.46
C GLY A 119 -18.33 2.34 -4.98
N VAL A 120 -18.80 3.52 -5.41
CA VAL A 120 -18.04 4.77 -5.27
C VAL A 120 -17.86 5.19 -3.80
N LEU A 121 -18.93 5.17 -3.01
CA LEU A 121 -18.90 5.64 -1.61
C LEU A 121 -17.96 4.83 -0.74
N ILE A 122 -18.08 3.50 -0.77
CA ILE A 122 -17.21 2.60 0.03
C ILE A 122 -15.75 2.70 -0.42
N SER A 123 -15.53 2.89 -1.72
CA SER A 123 -14.18 3.04 -2.26
C SER A 123 -13.52 4.32 -1.83
N LEU A 124 -14.26 5.43 -1.84
CA LEU A 124 -13.77 6.70 -1.33
C LEU A 124 -13.52 6.64 0.19
N ALA A 125 -14.44 6.07 0.96
CA ALA A 125 -14.23 5.85 2.39
C ALA A 125 -12.98 5.01 2.66
N GLY A 126 -12.81 3.90 1.93
CA GLY A 126 -11.65 3.03 2.04
C GLY A 126 -10.33 3.69 1.66
N THR A 127 -10.31 4.46 0.56
CA THR A 127 -9.12 5.20 0.17
C THR A 127 -8.81 6.32 1.16
N SER A 128 -9.81 7.02 1.69
CA SER A 128 -9.59 8.02 2.75
C SER A 128 -9.01 7.39 4.01
N LEU A 129 -9.50 6.20 4.42
CA LEU A 129 -8.95 5.46 5.56
C LEU A 129 -7.49 5.06 5.36
N LEU A 130 -7.06 4.77 4.11
CA LEU A 130 -5.66 4.51 3.80
C LEU A 130 -4.83 5.81 3.81
N VAL A 131 -5.24 6.80 3.03
CA VAL A 131 -4.46 8.02 2.75
C VAL A 131 -4.32 8.91 3.97
N LEU A 132 -5.35 8.98 4.82
CA LEU A 132 -5.33 9.79 6.04
C LEU A 132 -4.89 9.00 7.27
N ASN A 133 -4.51 7.74 7.11
CA ASN A 133 -3.90 6.98 8.20
C ASN A 133 -2.58 7.67 8.62
N SER A 134 -2.35 7.84 9.92
CA SER A 134 -1.15 8.53 10.43
C SER A 134 0.16 7.88 9.99
N TRP A 135 0.19 6.55 9.84
CA TRP A 135 1.36 5.84 9.31
C TRP A 135 1.59 6.18 7.84
N MET A 136 0.52 6.23 7.04
CA MET A 136 0.60 6.58 5.62
C MET A 136 1.05 8.03 5.39
N LEU A 137 0.50 8.96 6.18
CA LEU A 137 0.90 10.37 6.17
C LEU A 137 2.39 10.52 6.50
N GLN A 138 2.87 9.75 7.47
CA GLN A 138 4.29 9.73 7.83
C GLN A 138 5.17 9.22 6.69
N LEU A 139 4.83 8.09 6.07
CA LEU A 139 5.61 7.52 4.96
C LEU A 139 5.66 8.44 3.74
N ALA A 140 4.56 9.12 3.44
CA ALA A 140 4.49 10.02 2.30
C ALA A 140 5.25 11.34 2.49
N ARG A 141 5.29 11.84 3.73
CA ARG A 141 6.06 13.04 4.10
C ARG A 141 7.54 12.74 4.28
N ALA A 142 7.87 11.55 4.77
CA ALA A 142 9.26 11.11 4.90
C ALA A 142 9.88 11.03 3.50
N GLY A 143 11.04 11.67 3.32
CA GLY A 143 11.85 11.54 2.11
C GLY A 143 12.54 10.18 2.02
N THR A 144 11.79 9.09 2.25
CA THR A 144 12.29 7.72 2.33
C THR A 144 11.57 6.81 1.31
N PRO A 145 12.20 5.70 0.89
CA PRO A 145 11.74 4.93 -0.26
C PRO A 145 10.47 4.09 -0.04
N GLU A 146 10.07 3.84 1.21
CA GLU A 146 8.98 2.93 1.58
C GLU A 146 7.65 3.28 0.86
N MET A 147 7.40 4.57 0.61
CA MET A 147 6.18 4.98 -0.07
C MET A 147 6.14 4.62 -1.56
N THR A 148 7.30 4.67 -2.20
CA THR A 148 7.46 4.34 -3.63
C THR A 148 7.27 2.85 -3.86
N SER A 149 7.81 2.06 -2.95
CA SER A 149 7.59 0.62 -2.86
C SER A 149 6.11 0.25 -2.77
N LEU A 150 5.35 0.93 -1.91
CA LEU A 150 3.88 0.77 -1.85
C LEU A 150 3.19 1.14 -3.17
N ALA A 151 3.64 2.22 -3.82
CA ALA A 151 3.08 2.70 -5.06
C ALA A 151 3.20 1.66 -6.18
N PHE A 152 4.39 1.10 -6.37
CA PHE A 152 4.60 0.09 -7.41
C PHE A 152 3.81 -1.19 -7.14
N LEU A 153 3.70 -1.63 -5.88
CA LEU A 153 2.91 -2.81 -5.53
C LEU A 153 1.43 -2.63 -5.92
N LEU A 154 0.86 -1.45 -5.65
CA LEU A 154 -0.53 -1.15 -5.99
C LEU A 154 -0.76 -0.94 -7.49
N VAL A 155 0.20 -0.34 -8.20
CA VAL A 155 0.17 -0.28 -9.67
C VAL A 155 0.14 -1.69 -10.26
N LEU A 156 1.01 -2.59 -9.77
CA LEU A 156 1.04 -3.98 -10.22
C LEU A 156 -0.32 -4.66 -9.98
N ALA A 157 -0.87 -4.55 -8.78
CA ALA A 157 -2.18 -5.10 -8.44
C ALA A 157 -3.32 -4.53 -9.32
N ALA A 158 -3.28 -3.21 -9.59
CA ALA A 158 -4.25 -2.52 -10.45
C ALA A 158 -4.16 -3.01 -11.89
N CYS A 159 -2.97 -3.08 -12.48
CA CYS A 159 -2.77 -3.56 -13.84
C CYS A 159 -3.22 -5.00 -14.02
N LEU A 160 -2.91 -5.89 -13.07
CA LEU A 160 -3.36 -7.29 -13.10
C LEU A 160 -4.89 -7.41 -13.04
N THR A 161 -5.53 -6.56 -12.24
CA THR A 161 -7.00 -6.49 -12.15
C THR A 161 -7.61 -5.95 -13.43
N LEU A 162 -7.02 -4.89 -14.00
CA LEU A 162 -7.40 -4.26 -15.26
C LEU A 162 -7.37 -5.22 -16.44
N MET A 163 -6.30 -6.00 -16.56
CA MET A 163 -6.15 -6.98 -17.65
C MET A 163 -7.22 -8.06 -17.65
N LYS A 164 -7.78 -8.39 -16.48
CA LYS A 164 -8.87 -9.36 -16.36
C LYS A 164 -10.19 -8.81 -16.90
N ASP A 165 -10.44 -7.52 -16.70
CA ASP A 165 -11.75 -6.91 -16.97
C ASP A 165 -11.80 -6.29 -18.39
N TYR A 166 -10.72 -5.68 -18.86
CA TYR A 166 -10.65 -4.94 -20.15
C TYR A 166 -9.84 -5.66 -21.22
N GLY A 167 -9.37 -6.88 -20.93
CA GLY A 167 -8.54 -7.65 -21.84
C GLY A 167 -7.07 -7.22 -21.85
N HIS A 168 -6.34 -7.74 -22.83
CA HIS A 168 -4.88 -7.86 -22.79
C HIS A 168 -4.16 -6.76 -23.56
N SER A 169 -4.49 -5.49 -23.30
CA SER A 169 -3.81 -4.36 -23.96
C SER A 169 -2.31 -4.40 -23.69
N LEU A 170 -1.51 -4.06 -24.72
CA LEU A 170 -0.06 -4.03 -24.60
C LEU A 170 0.40 -3.07 -23.50
N GLN A 171 -0.25 -1.91 -23.39
CA GLN A 171 0.03 -0.89 -22.38
C GLN A 171 -0.11 -1.41 -20.95
N LEU A 172 -1.19 -2.15 -20.64
CA LEU A 172 -1.38 -2.73 -19.30
C LEU A 172 -0.34 -3.80 -18.97
N LYS A 173 0.09 -4.57 -19.96
CA LYS A 173 1.14 -5.58 -19.80
C LYS A 173 2.49 -4.93 -19.52
N LEU A 174 2.84 -3.89 -20.30
CA LEU A 174 4.08 -3.14 -20.10
C LEU A 174 4.07 -2.44 -18.74
N ALA A 175 2.98 -1.77 -18.37
CA ALA A 175 2.85 -1.14 -17.06
C ALA A 175 2.97 -2.15 -15.90
N ALA A 176 2.34 -3.33 -16.00
CA ALA A 176 2.50 -4.40 -15.02
C ALA A 176 3.95 -4.91 -14.94
N LEU A 177 4.60 -5.08 -16.09
CA LEU A 177 5.99 -5.53 -16.16
C LEU A 177 6.93 -4.50 -15.52
N THR A 178 6.78 -3.22 -15.87
CA THR A 178 7.54 -2.12 -15.28
C THR A 178 7.33 -2.08 -13.78
N ALA A 179 6.08 -2.12 -13.29
CA ALA A 179 5.82 -2.12 -11.85
C ALA A 179 6.43 -3.34 -11.13
N ALA A 180 6.44 -4.52 -11.77
CA ALA A 180 7.09 -5.70 -11.21
C ALA A 180 8.62 -5.54 -11.15
N VAL A 181 9.24 -5.01 -12.21
CA VAL A 181 10.68 -4.71 -12.28
C VAL A 181 11.06 -3.71 -11.19
N LEU A 182 10.33 -2.61 -11.06
CA LEU A 182 10.64 -1.58 -10.06
C LEU A 182 10.45 -2.10 -8.63
N ASN A 183 9.45 -2.95 -8.39
CA ASN A 183 9.29 -3.61 -7.09
C ASN A 183 10.43 -4.58 -6.75
N TRP A 184 11.16 -5.12 -7.71
CA TRP A 184 12.22 -6.10 -7.45
C TRP A 184 13.30 -5.60 -6.49
N PHE A 185 13.54 -4.28 -6.50
CA PHE A 185 14.54 -3.60 -5.68
C PHE A 185 14.03 -3.24 -4.27
N THR A 186 12.83 -3.69 -3.89
CA THR A 186 12.22 -3.33 -2.61
C THR A 186 12.28 -4.52 -1.63
N PRO A 187 12.47 -4.29 -0.30
CA PRO A 187 12.32 -5.34 0.70
C PRO A 187 11.02 -6.12 0.57
N LEU A 188 11.14 -7.44 0.66
CA LEU A 188 10.04 -8.42 0.68
C LEU A 188 9.25 -8.54 -0.64
N ALA A 189 9.39 -7.59 -1.56
CA ALA A 189 8.72 -7.62 -2.85
C ALA A 189 9.11 -8.83 -3.73
N PRO A 190 10.36 -9.36 -3.72
CA PRO A 190 10.70 -10.59 -4.43
C PRO A 190 9.77 -11.76 -4.06
N TRP A 191 9.33 -11.88 -2.81
CA TRP A 191 8.36 -12.89 -2.39
C TRP A 191 6.97 -12.67 -2.98
N LEU A 192 6.50 -11.43 -3.02
CA LEU A 192 5.19 -11.08 -3.61
C LEU A 192 5.19 -11.32 -5.13
N ILE A 193 6.29 -10.99 -5.79
CA ILE A 193 6.48 -11.24 -7.23
C ILE A 193 6.58 -12.74 -7.47
N THR A 194 7.35 -13.48 -6.68
CA THR A 194 7.47 -14.94 -6.79
C THR A 194 6.14 -15.63 -6.53
N ALA A 195 5.41 -15.24 -5.49
CA ALA A 195 4.07 -15.76 -5.21
C ALA A 195 3.10 -15.45 -6.35
N LEU A 196 3.21 -14.27 -6.98
CA LEU A 196 2.47 -13.93 -8.19
C LEU A 196 2.79 -14.91 -9.32
N PHE A 197 4.07 -15.08 -9.63
CA PHE A 197 4.53 -15.98 -10.67
C PHE A 197 4.05 -17.40 -10.41
N LEU A 198 4.27 -17.95 -9.21
CA LEU A 198 3.81 -19.29 -8.84
C LEU A 198 2.29 -19.43 -8.95
N HIS A 199 1.52 -18.44 -8.49
CA HIS A 199 0.06 -18.47 -8.62
C HIS A 199 -0.39 -18.48 -10.09
N ILE A 200 0.25 -17.64 -10.90
CA ILE A 200 0.05 -17.51 -12.33
C ILE A 200 0.37 -18.85 -13.04
N PHE A 201 1.51 -19.48 -12.71
CA PHE A 201 1.95 -20.76 -13.26
C PHE A 201 1.05 -21.94 -12.81
N TYR A 202 0.73 -22.04 -11.53
CA TYR A 202 -0.10 -23.11 -10.97
C TYR A 202 -1.52 -23.09 -11.57
N ARG A 203 -2.08 -21.92 -11.87
CA ARG A 203 -3.36 -21.76 -12.60
C ARG A 203 -3.22 -21.86 -14.12
N HIS A 204 -2.39 -22.79 -14.57
CA HIS A 204 -1.90 -22.99 -15.94
C HIS A 204 -2.98 -22.97 -17.07
N ARG A 205 -4.25 -23.29 -16.76
CA ARG A 205 -5.37 -23.24 -17.72
C ARG A 205 -5.79 -21.81 -18.10
N VAL A 206 -5.66 -20.86 -17.18
CA VAL A 206 -5.95 -19.44 -17.44
C VAL A 206 -4.80 -18.83 -18.24
N LEU A 207 -3.56 -19.22 -17.93
CA LEU A 207 -2.34 -18.70 -18.56
C LEU A 207 -2.23 -18.93 -20.07
N ARG A 208 -2.68 -20.11 -20.56
CA ARG A 208 -2.72 -20.38 -22.01
C ARG A 208 -3.59 -19.39 -22.77
N ARG A 209 -4.58 -18.77 -22.11
CA ARG A 209 -5.48 -17.78 -22.71
C ARG A 209 -5.00 -16.34 -22.53
N LEU A 210 -4.35 -16.02 -21.40
CA LEU A 210 -4.00 -14.62 -21.09
C LEU A 210 -2.67 -14.15 -21.71
N LEU A 211 -1.73 -15.06 -21.94
CA LEU A 211 -0.35 -14.72 -22.30
C LEU A 211 0.04 -15.34 -23.64
N SER A 212 0.29 -14.48 -24.62
CA SER A 212 0.97 -14.88 -25.87
C SER A 212 2.34 -15.48 -25.56
N SER A 213 2.82 -16.41 -26.40
CA SER A 213 4.14 -17.04 -26.21
C SER A 213 5.28 -16.03 -26.07
N ARG A 214 5.19 -14.90 -26.79
CA ARG A 214 6.16 -13.79 -26.72
C ARG A 214 6.22 -13.13 -25.34
N LEU A 215 5.07 -12.90 -24.71
CA LEU A 215 5.02 -12.27 -23.39
C LEU A 215 5.51 -13.22 -22.27
N LYS A 216 5.28 -14.54 -22.42
CA LYS A 216 5.88 -15.52 -21.50
C LYS A 216 7.40 -15.50 -21.58
N LEU A 217 7.95 -15.50 -22.80
CA LEU A 217 9.38 -15.41 -23.01
C LEU A 217 9.94 -14.10 -22.44
N SER A 218 9.28 -12.96 -22.69
CA SER A 218 9.67 -11.67 -22.12
C SER A 218 9.66 -11.66 -20.59
N LEU A 219 8.66 -12.27 -19.94
CA LEU A 219 8.63 -12.39 -18.48
C LEU A 219 9.76 -13.26 -17.93
N VAL A 220 10.07 -14.38 -18.60
CA VAL A 220 11.18 -15.26 -18.21
C VAL A 220 12.51 -14.54 -18.37
N ILE A 221 12.73 -13.86 -19.50
CA ILE A 221 13.95 -13.06 -19.73
C ILE A 221 14.06 -11.96 -18.68
N THR A 222 12.96 -11.24 -18.40
CA THR A 222 12.96 -10.18 -17.37
C THR A 222 13.34 -10.75 -16.01
N TYR A 223 12.75 -11.89 -15.62
CA TYR A 223 13.08 -12.56 -14.36
C TYR A 223 14.56 -12.97 -14.29
N ILE A 224 15.11 -13.53 -15.38
CA ILE A 224 16.54 -13.92 -15.45
C ILE A 224 17.43 -12.68 -15.32
N VAL A 225 17.11 -11.59 -16.02
CA VAL A 225 17.87 -10.33 -15.94
C VAL A 225 17.82 -9.77 -14.51
N LEU A 226 16.65 -9.72 -13.88
CA LEU A 226 16.51 -9.25 -12.50
C LEU A 226 17.28 -10.13 -11.50
N ALA A 227 17.22 -11.45 -11.68
CA ALA A 227 18.00 -12.39 -10.87
C ALA A 227 19.51 -12.21 -11.09
N ALA A 228 19.95 -11.93 -12.32
CA ALA A 228 21.34 -11.64 -12.63
C ALA A 228 21.82 -10.32 -12.00
N VAL A 229 21.04 -9.24 -12.09
CA VAL A 229 21.35 -7.96 -11.44
C VAL A 229 21.51 -8.14 -9.94
N MET A 230 20.60 -8.88 -9.32
CA MET A 230 20.66 -9.19 -7.90
C MET A 230 21.86 -10.06 -7.53
N PHE A 231 22.20 -11.06 -8.34
CA PHE A 231 23.39 -11.88 -8.13
C PHE A 231 24.69 -11.06 -8.24
N LEU A 232 24.74 -10.11 -9.17
CA LEU A 232 25.87 -9.18 -9.26
C LEU A 232 25.88 -8.20 -8.09
N SER A 233 24.72 -7.72 -7.64
CA SER A 233 24.64 -6.83 -6.46
C SER A 233 25.12 -7.54 -5.19
N PHE A 234 24.94 -8.86 -5.10
CA PHE A 234 25.43 -9.68 -3.99
C PHE A 234 26.97 -9.64 -3.84
N SER A 235 27.75 -9.39 -4.91
CA SER A 235 29.19 -9.22 -4.76
C SER A 235 29.60 -7.87 -4.19
N TYR A 236 28.71 -6.88 -4.19
CA TYR A 236 28.95 -5.54 -3.63
C TYR A 236 28.40 -5.41 -2.22
N ASP A 237 27.12 -5.74 -2.01
CA ASP A 237 26.45 -5.63 -0.72
C ASP A 237 25.53 -6.84 -0.48
N GLN A 238 26.05 -7.80 0.28
CA GLN A 238 25.30 -9.00 0.65
C GLN A 238 24.12 -8.68 1.57
N GLN A 239 24.27 -7.68 2.44
CA GLN A 239 23.27 -7.31 3.43
C GLN A 239 22.06 -6.69 2.74
N ALA A 240 22.25 -5.79 1.76
CA ALA A 240 21.15 -5.23 0.97
C ALA A 240 20.34 -6.32 0.25
N VAL A 241 20.99 -7.34 -0.31
CA VAL A 241 20.30 -8.45 -0.97
C VAL A 241 19.52 -9.31 0.05
N PHE A 242 20.10 -9.58 1.23
CA PHE A 242 19.39 -10.30 2.29
C PHE A 242 18.17 -9.52 2.80
N VAL A 243 18.30 -8.21 3.00
CA VAL A 243 17.18 -7.33 3.37
C VAL A 243 16.10 -7.34 2.28
N ALA A 244 16.49 -7.31 1.00
CA ALA A 244 15.54 -7.39 -0.13
C ALA A 244 14.69 -8.67 -0.09
N TRP A 245 15.31 -9.80 0.28
CA TRP A 245 14.63 -11.09 0.45
C TRP A 245 14.04 -11.30 1.85
N GLY A 246 14.22 -10.37 2.78
CA GLY A 246 13.85 -10.58 4.19
C GLY A 246 14.50 -11.82 4.79
N ILE A 247 15.73 -12.13 4.39
CA ILE A 247 16.55 -13.14 5.03
C ILE A 247 17.19 -12.47 6.25
N PRO A 248 16.95 -12.97 7.47
CA PRO A 248 17.52 -12.35 8.66
C PRO A 248 19.04 -12.58 8.71
N GLU A 249 19.78 -11.59 9.23
CA GLU A 249 21.24 -11.68 9.39
C GLU A 249 21.67 -12.79 10.35
N ALA A 250 20.82 -13.09 11.34
CA ALA A 250 20.99 -14.18 12.27
C ALA A 250 19.74 -15.04 12.29
N VAL A 251 19.93 -16.37 12.34
CA VAL A 251 18.82 -17.30 12.49
C VAL A 251 18.26 -17.16 13.90
N GLU A 252 17.10 -16.54 14.00
CA GLU A 252 16.40 -16.39 15.27
C GLU A 252 15.81 -17.73 15.75
N SER A 253 15.69 -17.90 17.06
CA SER A 253 15.03 -19.09 17.61
C SER A 253 13.55 -19.13 17.20
N VAL A 254 12.97 -20.33 17.03
CA VAL A 254 11.54 -20.50 16.70
C VAL A 254 10.62 -19.75 17.68
N ARG A 255 11.02 -19.68 18.96
CA ARG A 255 10.32 -18.90 19.98
C ARG A 255 10.35 -17.41 19.66
N GLN A 256 11.52 -16.87 19.34
CA GLN A 256 11.68 -15.45 18.97
C GLN A 256 10.87 -15.11 17.71
N VAL A 257 10.86 -16.00 16.71
CA VAL A 257 10.03 -15.83 15.50
C VAL A 257 8.54 -15.73 15.86
N GLY A 258 8.07 -16.60 16.76
CA GLY A 258 6.72 -16.54 17.30
C GLY A 258 6.43 -15.23 18.05
N ASP A 259 7.38 -14.78 18.88
CA ASP A 259 7.28 -13.54 19.64
C ASP A 259 7.22 -12.31 18.70
N ASN A 260 8.05 -12.27 17.66
CA ASN A 260 8.08 -11.18 16.66
C ASN A 260 6.80 -11.16 15.81
N PHE A 261 6.27 -12.34 15.44
CA PHE A 261 4.99 -12.45 14.76
C PHE A 261 3.84 -11.92 15.62
N LEU A 262 3.75 -12.36 16.87
CA LEU A 262 2.74 -11.89 17.82
C LEU A 262 2.90 -10.39 18.12
N GLN A 263 4.14 -9.91 18.25
CA GLN A 263 4.42 -8.49 18.43
C GLN A 263 3.96 -7.68 17.21
N THR A 264 4.14 -8.19 16.00
CA THR A 264 3.67 -7.52 14.77
C THR A 264 2.15 -7.39 14.78
N LEU A 265 1.42 -8.47 15.10
CA LEU A 265 -0.04 -8.41 15.25
C LEU A 265 -0.48 -7.46 16.37
N LYS A 266 0.19 -7.52 17.52
CA LYS A 266 -0.04 -6.62 18.67
C LYS A 266 0.22 -5.16 18.28
N SER A 267 1.22 -4.90 17.43
CA SER A 267 1.56 -3.55 16.97
C SER A 267 0.49 -2.93 16.10
N LEU A 268 -0.19 -3.76 15.31
CA LEU A 268 -1.29 -3.31 14.47
C LEU A 268 -2.48 -2.83 15.30
N VAL A 269 -2.87 -3.55 16.35
CA VAL A 269 -4.17 -3.34 17.03
C VAL A 269 -4.05 -2.77 18.44
N TRP A 270 -2.95 -3.02 19.14
CA TRP A 270 -2.83 -2.72 20.58
C TRP A 270 -1.68 -1.76 20.91
N GLN A 271 -0.45 -2.12 20.60
CA GLN A 271 0.72 -1.35 21.00
C GLN A 271 1.91 -1.63 20.09
N ALA A 272 2.36 -0.60 19.38
CA ALA A 272 3.57 -0.67 18.55
C ALA A 272 4.84 -0.52 19.42
N PRO A 273 5.97 -1.12 19.03
CA PRO A 273 7.25 -0.81 19.64
C PRO A 273 7.57 0.66 19.40
N TYR A 274 8.45 1.22 20.22
CA TYR A 274 8.80 2.62 20.09
C TYR A 274 9.63 2.89 18.81
N ASN A 275 9.17 3.80 17.95
CA ASN A 275 9.90 4.29 16.77
C ASN A 275 9.37 5.65 16.28
N ALA A 276 9.94 6.74 16.78
CA ALA A 276 9.47 8.10 16.49
C ALA A 276 9.67 8.55 15.02
N SER A 277 10.54 7.87 14.25
CA SER A 277 10.67 8.19 12.81
C SER A 277 9.51 7.65 11.97
N ARG A 278 8.81 6.60 12.45
CA ARG A 278 7.74 5.93 11.71
C ARG A 278 6.34 6.11 12.29
N TRP A 279 6.21 6.28 13.61
CA TRP A 279 4.90 6.48 14.24
C TRP A 279 5.01 7.16 15.61
N LEU A 280 3.86 7.63 16.12
CA LEU A 280 3.78 8.32 17.39
C LEU A 280 3.86 7.36 18.59
N GLY A 281 4.94 7.46 19.36
CA GLY A 281 5.12 6.78 20.64
C GLY A 281 5.01 5.25 20.53
N ARG A 282 4.10 4.66 21.31
CA ARG A 282 3.77 3.22 21.29
C ARG A 282 2.32 2.95 20.88
N LEU A 283 1.67 3.92 20.26
CA LEU A 283 0.27 3.81 19.86
C LEU A 283 0.10 2.73 18.77
N PRO A 284 -1.03 2.01 18.75
CA PRO A 284 -1.31 1.02 17.71
C PRO A 284 -1.30 1.66 16.32
N LEU A 285 -0.91 0.91 15.29
CA LEU A 285 -0.83 1.44 13.91
C LEU A 285 -2.23 1.61 13.28
N LEU A 286 -3.18 0.78 13.69
CA LEU A 286 -4.58 0.85 13.27
C LEU A 286 -5.41 1.50 14.39
N ASP A 287 -6.41 2.28 14.01
CA ASP A 287 -7.42 2.72 14.98
C ASP A 287 -8.46 1.63 15.25
N VAL A 288 -9.26 1.89 16.29
CA VAL A 288 -10.30 0.97 16.77
C VAL A 288 -11.32 0.63 15.68
N PHE A 289 -11.67 1.59 14.80
CA PHE A 289 -12.64 1.36 13.75
C PHE A 289 -12.08 0.39 12.69
N ILE A 290 -10.87 0.66 12.18
CA ILE A 290 -10.21 -0.24 11.21
C ILE A 290 -10.02 -1.62 11.84
N ALA A 291 -9.55 -1.69 13.08
CA ALA A 291 -9.36 -2.95 13.81
C ALA A 291 -10.67 -3.74 13.96
N ALA A 292 -11.78 -3.07 14.28
CA ALA A 292 -13.09 -3.69 14.40
C ALA A 292 -13.63 -4.21 13.06
N MET A 293 -13.35 -3.54 11.95
CA MET A 293 -13.80 -3.95 10.62
C MET A 293 -13.02 -5.15 10.05
N ILE A 294 -11.79 -5.41 10.53
CA ILE A 294 -10.97 -6.54 10.05
C ILE A 294 -11.64 -7.90 10.29
N PRO A 295 -12.11 -8.26 11.50
CA PRO A 295 -12.85 -9.51 11.73
C PRO A 295 -14.05 -9.71 10.80
N PHE A 296 -14.86 -8.66 10.58
CA PHE A 296 -15.98 -8.71 9.63
C PHE A 296 -15.47 -8.95 8.21
N GLY A 297 -14.43 -8.23 7.80
CA GLY A 297 -13.78 -8.38 6.50
C GLY A 297 -13.29 -9.80 6.26
N LEU A 298 -12.59 -10.39 7.22
CA LEU A 298 -12.08 -11.76 7.16
C LEU A 298 -13.21 -12.79 7.12
N TYR A 299 -14.25 -12.61 7.93
CA TYR A 299 -15.42 -13.49 7.97
C TYR A 299 -16.12 -13.56 6.61
N PHE A 300 -16.42 -12.41 6.00
CA PHE A 300 -17.12 -12.34 4.72
C PHE A 300 -16.22 -12.59 3.51
N ALA A 301 -14.91 -12.30 3.61
CA ALA A 301 -13.95 -12.61 2.56
C ALA A 301 -13.93 -14.09 2.19
N ARG A 302 -14.21 -15.00 3.16
CA ARG A 302 -14.34 -16.44 2.90
C ARG A 302 -15.50 -16.75 1.95
N GLN A 303 -16.64 -16.10 2.16
CA GLN A 303 -17.89 -16.37 1.44
C GLN A 303 -17.92 -15.74 0.04
N GLN A 304 -17.15 -14.68 -0.17
CA GLN A 304 -17.05 -13.96 -1.44
C GLN A 304 -16.22 -14.75 -2.50
N PRO A 305 -16.82 -15.27 -3.58
CA PRO A 305 -16.07 -15.89 -4.70
C PRO A 305 -15.24 -14.86 -5.47
N LEU A 306 -15.54 -13.56 -5.31
CA LEU A 306 -14.86 -12.44 -5.95
C LEU A 306 -13.39 -12.31 -5.56
N LEU A 307 -13.03 -12.71 -4.34
CA LEU A 307 -11.65 -12.72 -3.91
C LEU A 307 -10.91 -13.99 -4.37
N ARG A 308 -11.38 -14.86 -5.27
CA ARG A 308 -10.61 -16.10 -5.59
C ARG A 308 -9.18 -15.86 -6.13
N VAL A 309 -8.94 -14.76 -6.84
CA VAL A 309 -7.59 -14.35 -7.28
C VAL A 309 -6.95 -13.40 -6.26
N GLY A 310 -7.76 -12.51 -5.66
CA GLY A 310 -7.32 -11.63 -4.57
C GLY A 310 -6.99 -12.36 -3.27
N LYS A 311 -7.53 -13.55 -2.99
CA LYS A 311 -7.31 -14.39 -1.79
C LYS A 311 -5.90 -14.93 -1.80
N ALA A 312 -5.36 -15.24 -2.97
CA ALA A 312 -3.98 -15.65 -3.06
C ALA A 312 -3.06 -14.46 -2.76
N TYR A 313 -3.34 -13.29 -3.34
CA TYR A 313 -2.50 -12.10 -3.14
C TYR A 313 -2.65 -11.46 -1.75
N LEU A 314 -3.88 -11.18 -1.32
CA LEU A 314 -4.21 -10.64 0.00
C LEU A 314 -3.98 -11.65 1.11
N GLY A 315 -4.26 -12.93 0.87
CA GLY A 315 -4.11 -13.99 1.88
C GLY A 315 -2.68 -14.50 1.97
N PHE A 316 -2.10 -15.05 0.89
CA PHE A 316 -0.72 -15.53 0.93
C PHE A 316 0.30 -14.40 0.94
N GLY A 317 0.01 -13.26 0.32
CA GLY A 317 0.91 -12.08 0.39
C GLY A 317 0.93 -11.48 1.78
N ALA A 318 -0.23 -11.21 2.41
CA ALA A 318 -0.24 -10.69 3.79
C ALA A 318 0.31 -11.71 4.79
N LEU A 319 -0.06 -12.99 4.66
CA LEU A 319 0.46 -14.05 5.53
C LEU A 319 1.98 -14.23 5.32
N GLY A 320 2.44 -14.24 4.08
CA GLY A 320 3.87 -14.35 3.74
C GLY A 320 4.66 -13.19 4.30
N LEU A 321 4.18 -11.95 4.12
CA LEU A 321 4.79 -10.76 4.72
C LEU A 321 4.78 -10.81 6.26
N LEU A 322 3.71 -11.29 6.88
CA LEU A 322 3.67 -11.47 8.34
C LEU A 322 4.64 -12.53 8.84
N VAL A 323 4.79 -13.65 8.10
CA VAL A 323 5.75 -14.70 8.43
C VAL A 323 7.17 -14.18 8.27
N ILE A 324 7.47 -13.46 7.19
CA ILE A 324 8.80 -12.89 6.97
C ILE A 324 9.08 -11.80 8.01
N ALA A 325 8.10 -10.98 8.36
CA ALA A 325 8.24 -10.04 9.47
C ALA A 325 8.55 -10.77 10.79
N GLY A 326 7.92 -11.91 11.05
CA GLY A 326 8.23 -12.76 12.20
C GLY A 326 9.63 -13.37 12.15
N LEU A 327 10.12 -13.75 10.96
CA LEU A 327 11.49 -14.27 10.77
C LEU A 327 12.58 -13.20 10.95
N ASN A 328 12.21 -11.92 10.85
CA ASN A 328 13.07 -10.77 11.08
C ASN A 328 12.65 -10.07 12.38
N ALA A 329 13.04 -8.82 12.58
CA ALA A 329 12.75 -8.01 13.76
C ALA A 329 11.27 -7.55 13.90
N GLY A 330 10.30 -8.32 13.42
CA GLY A 330 8.87 -8.04 13.52
C GLY A 330 8.46 -6.80 12.71
N ILE A 331 7.64 -5.95 13.30
CA ILE A 331 7.14 -4.68 12.70
C ILE A 331 8.24 -3.66 12.41
N LYS A 332 9.45 -3.84 12.95
CA LYS A 332 10.60 -2.97 12.63
C LYS A 332 11.23 -3.30 11.27
N THR A 333 10.96 -4.50 10.74
CA THR A 333 11.44 -4.95 9.44
C THR A 333 11.00 -3.99 8.34
N GLN A 334 11.90 -3.65 7.43
CA GLN A 334 11.57 -2.83 6.27
C GLN A 334 10.62 -3.60 5.33
N GLY A 335 9.71 -2.92 4.65
CA GLY A 335 8.72 -3.55 3.77
C GLY A 335 7.43 -3.98 4.47
N VAL A 336 7.35 -3.96 5.81
CA VAL A 336 6.12 -4.34 6.54
C VAL A 336 4.97 -3.37 6.27
N GLU A 337 5.26 -2.14 5.89
CA GLU A 337 4.28 -1.16 5.41
C GLU A 337 3.43 -1.68 4.24
N MET A 338 3.94 -2.64 3.44
CA MET A 338 3.17 -3.31 2.37
C MET A 338 1.93 -4.04 2.88
N LEU A 339 1.88 -4.37 4.17
CA LEU A 339 0.68 -4.92 4.79
C LEU A 339 -0.45 -3.90 4.85
N LEU A 340 -0.16 -2.60 4.95
CA LEU A 340 -1.16 -1.59 5.25
C LEU A 340 -2.28 -1.55 4.18
N PRO A 341 -2.01 -1.44 2.87
CA PRO A 341 -3.09 -1.48 1.87
C PRO A 341 -3.88 -2.79 1.90
N LEU A 342 -3.23 -3.93 2.19
CA LEU A 342 -3.91 -5.23 2.28
C LEU A 342 -4.87 -5.28 3.47
N ILE A 343 -4.43 -4.77 4.63
CA ILE A 343 -5.23 -4.64 5.84
C ILE A 343 -6.42 -3.71 5.59
N ILE A 344 -6.20 -2.55 4.96
CA ILE A 344 -7.28 -1.62 4.64
C ILE A 344 -8.27 -2.25 3.67
N ILE A 345 -7.84 -3.01 2.66
CA ILE A 345 -8.76 -3.75 1.78
C ILE A 345 -9.65 -4.70 2.58
N VAL A 346 -9.09 -5.45 3.55
CA VAL A 346 -9.87 -6.33 4.41
C VAL A 346 -10.87 -5.54 5.26
N ALA A 347 -10.45 -4.42 5.86
CA ALA A 347 -11.35 -3.54 6.60
C ALA A 347 -12.47 -2.97 5.70
N VAL A 348 -12.17 -2.60 4.45
CA VAL A 348 -13.14 -2.12 3.47
C VAL A 348 -14.15 -3.20 3.08
N VAL A 349 -13.72 -4.46 2.96
CA VAL A 349 -14.65 -5.59 2.79
C VAL A 349 -15.59 -5.67 3.99
N GLY A 350 -15.08 -5.54 5.22
CA GLY A 350 -15.89 -5.51 6.43
C GLY A 350 -16.91 -4.38 6.43
N LEU A 351 -16.47 -3.17 6.08
CA LEU A 351 -17.31 -1.97 5.95
C LEU A 351 -18.42 -2.16 4.91
N HIS A 352 -18.08 -2.66 3.72
CA HIS A 352 -19.03 -2.94 2.65
C HIS A 352 -20.11 -3.91 3.12
N GLU A 353 -19.69 -5.04 3.70
CA GLU A 353 -20.60 -6.10 4.14
C GLU A 353 -21.48 -5.66 5.29
N PHE A 354 -20.93 -4.89 6.23
CA PHE A 354 -21.71 -4.32 7.33
C PHE A 354 -22.81 -3.39 6.79
N ALA A 355 -22.47 -2.50 5.85
CA ALA A 355 -23.44 -1.61 5.21
C ALA A 355 -24.52 -2.38 4.42
N ASP A 356 -24.12 -3.41 3.68
CA ASP A 356 -25.03 -4.22 2.87
C ASP A 356 -25.98 -5.06 3.75
N HIS A 357 -25.47 -5.66 4.83
CA HIS A 357 -26.30 -6.41 5.76
C HIS A 357 -27.28 -5.50 6.48
N TRP A 358 -26.87 -4.29 6.88
CA TRP A 358 -27.79 -3.32 7.48
C TRP A 358 -28.99 -3.00 6.57
N LYS A 359 -28.74 -2.79 5.28
CA LYS A 359 -29.80 -2.54 4.29
C LYS A 359 -30.72 -3.75 4.10
N LYS A 360 -30.17 -4.97 4.20
CA LYS A 360 -30.96 -6.22 4.11
C LYS A 360 -31.83 -6.46 5.33
N VAL A 361 -31.41 -6.04 6.52
CA VAL A 361 -32.21 -6.14 7.75
C VAL A 361 -33.41 -5.19 7.71
N PHE A 362 -33.26 -4.00 7.12
CA PHE A 362 -34.31 -2.99 7.03
C PHE A 362 -34.68 -2.64 5.58
N PRO A 363 -35.18 -3.58 4.76
CA PRO A 363 -35.37 -3.36 3.33
C PRO A 363 -36.41 -2.27 3.03
N PHE A 364 -37.48 -2.20 3.84
CA PHE A 364 -38.63 -1.31 3.61
C PHE A 364 -38.64 -0.04 4.47
N ASN A 365 -37.76 0.07 5.47
CA ASN A 365 -37.72 1.25 6.35
C ASN A 365 -36.61 2.22 5.89
N PRO A 366 -36.94 3.31 5.16
CA PRO A 366 -35.95 4.27 4.68
C PRO A 366 -35.22 5.00 5.81
N LEU A 367 -35.90 5.28 6.93
CA LEU A 367 -35.31 5.97 8.08
C LEU A 367 -34.24 5.10 8.75
N ALA A 368 -34.55 3.83 9.03
CA ALA A 368 -33.58 2.91 9.63
C ALA A 368 -32.35 2.68 8.74
N ARG A 369 -32.55 2.58 7.41
CA ARG A 369 -31.44 2.51 6.44
C ARG A 369 -30.57 3.76 6.48
N ALA A 370 -31.17 4.94 6.48
CA ALA A 370 -30.45 6.20 6.55
C ALA A 370 -29.66 6.35 7.86
N ILE A 371 -30.27 5.98 9.00
CA ILE A 371 -29.61 6.01 10.31
C ILE A 371 -28.37 5.12 10.33
N GLY A 372 -28.45 3.88 9.86
CA GLY A 372 -27.28 2.99 9.86
C GLY A 372 -26.14 3.50 8.97
N ILE A 373 -26.47 4.03 7.79
CA ILE A 373 -25.47 4.66 6.91
C ILE A 373 -24.87 5.90 7.59
N MET A 374 -25.68 6.72 8.24
CA MET A 374 -25.22 7.91 8.97
C MET A 374 -24.25 7.53 10.10
N ILE A 375 -24.56 6.49 10.87
CA ILE A 375 -23.67 5.97 11.92
C ILE A 375 -22.33 5.53 11.33
N ILE A 376 -22.35 4.77 10.22
CA ILE A 376 -21.12 4.35 9.54
C ILE A 376 -20.30 5.56 9.08
N VAL A 377 -20.95 6.56 8.49
CA VAL A 377 -20.28 7.80 8.04
C VAL A 377 -19.65 8.53 9.22
N ILE A 378 -20.35 8.65 10.36
CA ILE A 378 -19.81 9.27 11.58
C ILE A 378 -18.59 8.51 12.07
N LEU A 379 -18.66 7.18 12.16
CA LEU A 379 -17.56 6.33 12.64
C LEU A 379 -16.32 6.44 11.74
N VAL A 380 -16.50 6.41 10.42
CA VAL A 380 -15.40 6.62 9.46
C VAL A 380 -14.79 8.00 9.67
N ASN A 381 -15.61 9.07 9.73
CA ASN A 381 -15.09 10.42 9.93
C ASN A 381 -14.37 10.60 11.27
N MET A 382 -14.84 9.96 12.35
CA MET A 382 -14.13 9.95 13.63
C MET A 382 -12.76 9.26 13.53
N SER A 383 -12.67 8.14 12.82
CA SER A 383 -11.39 7.46 12.54
C SER A 383 -10.45 8.38 11.74
N LEU A 384 -10.93 9.00 10.66
CA LEU A 384 -10.13 9.94 9.86
C LEU A 384 -9.65 11.14 10.69
N PHE A 385 -10.54 11.77 11.45
CA PHE A 385 -10.23 12.90 12.32
C PHE A 385 -9.17 12.53 13.38
N TYR A 386 -9.32 11.35 14.00
CA TYR A 386 -8.35 10.83 14.96
C TYR A 386 -6.95 10.69 14.33
N GLN A 387 -6.86 10.07 13.14
CA GLN A 387 -5.58 9.84 12.46
C GLN A 387 -4.91 11.15 12.03
N VAL A 388 -5.68 12.10 11.48
CA VAL A 388 -5.19 13.43 11.10
C VAL A 388 -4.67 14.18 12.33
N ARG A 389 -5.42 14.20 13.43
CA ARG A 389 -4.98 14.87 14.68
C ARG A 389 -3.76 14.19 15.29
N ARG A 390 -3.70 12.86 15.26
CA ARG A 390 -2.54 12.08 15.70
C ARG A 390 -1.28 12.49 14.95
N TYR A 391 -1.38 12.72 13.64
CA TYR A 391 -0.26 13.12 12.80
C TYR A 391 0.08 14.62 12.95
N PHE A 392 -0.85 15.51 12.60
CA PHE A 392 -0.58 16.95 12.49
C PHE A 392 -0.49 17.70 13.82
N ALA A 393 -1.12 17.19 14.89
CA ALA A 393 -1.02 17.83 16.20
C ALA A 393 -0.07 17.06 17.12
N ALA A 394 -0.33 15.77 17.33
CA ALA A 394 0.37 15.04 18.38
C ALA A 394 1.79 14.60 17.97
N TRP A 395 2.01 14.17 16.73
CA TRP A 395 3.33 13.68 16.31
C TRP A 395 4.37 14.79 16.18
N ILE A 396 4.01 15.95 15.62
CA ILE A 396 4.91 17.11 15.45
C ILE A 396 5.36 17.71 16.79
N GLN A 397 4.46 17.71 17.78
CA GLN A 397 4.74 18.24 19.12
C GLN A 397 5.48 17.26 20.02
N HIS A 398 5.69 16.02 19.59
CA HIS A 398 6.34 15.02 20.40
C HIS A 398 7.85 15.31 20.50
N PRO A 399 8.45 15.44 21.71
CA PRO A 399 9.85 15.85 21.85
C PRO A 399 10.84 14.97 21.08
N GLN A 400 10.61 13.67 21.12
CA GLN A 400 11.47 12.69 20.44
C GLN A 400 11.36 12.76 18.90
N THR A 401 10.21 13.19 18.38
CA THR A 401 10.10 13.46 16.95
C THR A 401 10.94 14.67 16.59
N GLN A 402 10.88 15.74 17.40
CA GLN A 402 11.67 16.95 17.17
C GLN A 402 13.17 16.65 17.23
N GLU A 403 13.60 15.80 18.16
CA GLU A 403 14.99 15.33 18.29
C GLU A 403 15.47 14.56 17.05
N ILE A 404 14.64 13.65 16.50
CA ILE A 404 15.02 12.90 15.29
C ILE A 404 15.12 13.82 14.07
N TYR A 405 14.29 14.86 14.00
CA TYR A 405 14.24 15.80 12.88
C TYR A 405 14.94 17.13 13.18
N SER A 406 15.87 17.17 14.14
CA SER A 406 16.66 18.37 14.45
C SER A 406 17.98 18.45 13.67
N LEU A 407 18.33 17.42 12.89
CA LEU A 407 19.55 17.44 12.09
C LEU A 407 19.47 18.56 11.06
N GLN A 408 20.44 19.48 11.13
CA GLN A 408 20.60 20.56 10.17
C GLN A 408 21.25 20.03 8.91
N GLN A 409 20.77 20.50 7.75
CA GLN A 409 21.36 20.17 6.47
C GLN A 409 22.80 20.73 6.43
N PRO A 410 23.82 19.94 6.07
CA PRO A 410 25.14 20.49 5.83
C PRO A 410 25.02 21.52 4.71
N GLU A 411 25.55 22.73 4.93
CA GLU A 411 25.62 23.78 3.90
C GLU A 411 26.43 23.21 2.72
N GLY A 412 25.73 22.95 1.60
CA GLY A 412 26.26 22.30 0.40
C GLY A 412 26.52 23.26 -0.73
#